data_AF-A0A1V5N469-F1
#
_entry.id   AF-A0A1V5N469-F1
#
_cell.length_a   1.000
_cell.length_b   1.000
_cell.length_c   1.000
_cell.angle_alpha   90.00
_cell.angle_beta   90.00
_cell.angle_gamma   90.00
#
_symmetry.space_group_name_H-M   'P 1'
#
loop_
_entity.id
_entity.type
_entity.pdbx_description
1 polymer ?
#
loop_
_entity_poly.entity_id
_entity_poly.type
_entity_poly.pdbx_seq_one_letter_code
_entity_poly.pdbx_strand_id
1 'polypeptide(L)'
;MRKKIFNIIKNKYFIASLAFIVWVGFIDSDHNFFRQVKLKKDLMEMNKLKEYYQKQIEANKTLAQRLENDISFVEKYAREEYQMTKPNEIVYVLVP
;
A
#
# COMPACT_ATOMS: atom_id res chain seq x y z
N MET A 1 13.39 -56.14 -5.79
CA MET A 1 13.28 -54.71 -5.39
C MET A 1 11.94 -54.34 -4.74
N ARG A 2 10.77 -54.79 -5.25
CA ARG A 2 9.43 -54.48 -4.69
C ARG A 2 9.24 -54.78 -3.19
N LYS A 3 9.81 -55.87 -2.65
CA LYS A 3 9.67 -56.23 -1.22
C LYS A 3 10.34 -55.25 -0.25
N LYS A 4 11.44 -54.58 -0.66
CA LYS A 4 12.11 -53.57 0.18
C LYS A 4 11.26 -52.30 0.34
N ILE A 5 10.62 -51.86 -0.75
CA ILE A 5 9.70 -50.71 -0.74
C ILE A 5 8.52 -50.97 0.20
N PHE A 6 7.96 -52.18 0.19
CA PHE A 6 6.85 -52.55 1.07
C PHE A 6 7.21 -52.53 2.56
N ASN A 7 8.43 -52.92 2.92
CA ASN A 7 8.91 -52.86 4.30
C ASN A 7 9.22 -51.42 4.77
N ILE A 8 9.62 -50.54 3.87
CA ILE A 8 9.82 -49.12 4.18
C ILE A 8 8.48 -48.44 4.45
N ILE A 9 7.46 -48.73 3.64
CA ILE A 9 6.11 -48.15 3.78
C ILE A 9 5.38 -48.68 5.03
N LYS A 10 5.65 -49.92 5.48
CA LYS A 10 5.11 -50.47 6.73
C LYS A 10 5.82 -50.00 8.00
N ASN A 11 6.92 -49.27 7.89
CA ASN A 11 7.64 -48.77 9.06
C ASN A 11 6.85 -47.61 9.70
N LYS A 12 6.45 -47.78 10.97
CA LYS A 12 5.74 -46.76 11.75
C LYS A 12 6.47 -45.41 11.78
N TYR A 13 7.80 -45.41 11.73
CA TYR A 13 8.59 -44.18 11.68
C TYR A 13 8.50 -43.46 10.33
N PHE A 14 8.39 -44.20 9.23
CA PHE A 14 8.22 -43.63 7.88
C PHE A 14 6.83 -43.04 7.70
N ILE A 15 5.79 -43.73 8.20
CA ILE A 15 4.42 -43.21 8.19
C ILE A 15 4.32 -41.96 9.07
N ALA A 16 4.93 -41.96 10.27
CA ALA A 16 4.95 -40.80 11.15
C ALA A 16 5.71 -39.62 10.52
N SER A 17 6.86 -39.86 9.87
CA SER A 17 7.59 -38.80 9.20
C SER A 17 6.85 -38.26 7.97
N LEU A 18 6.18 -39.12 7.20
CA LEU A 18 5.37 -38.69 6.07
C LEU A 18 4.14 -37.88 6.54
N ALA A 19 3.47 -38.33 7.60
CA ALA A 19 2.37 -37.61 8.22
C ALA A 19 2.84 -36.25 8.76
N PHE A 20 4.03 -36.19 9.34
CA PHE A 20 4.64 -34.93 9.81
C PHE A 20 4.97 -33.98 8.65
N ILE A 21 5.53 -34.48 7.55
CA ILE A 21 5.81 -33.67 6.35
C ILE A 21 4.50 -33.15 5.74
N VAL A 22 3.48 -33.99 5.63
CA VAL A 22 2.16 -33.58 5.14
C VAL A 22 1.50 -32.60 6.10
N TRP A 23 1.63 -32.78 7.41
CA TRP A 23 1.13 -31.85 8.42
C TRP A 23 1.80 -30.48 8.31
N VAL A 24 3.12 -30.42 8.27
CA VAL A 24 3.86 -29.14 8.11
C VAL A 24 3.63 -28.53 6.73
N GLY A 25 3.44 -29.34 5.68
CA GLY A 25 3.23 -28.86 4.32
C GLY A 25 1.81 -28.38 4.01
N PHE A 26 0.78 -28.99 4.62
CA PHE A 26 -0.63 -28.68 4.32
C PHE A 26 -1.39 -28.05 5.48
N ILE A 27 -1.06 -28.39 6.73
CA ILE A 27 -1.78 -27.94 7.92
C ILE A 27 -1.07 -26.74 8.54
N ASP A 28 0.26 -26.74 8.59
CA ASP A 28 1.06 -25.59 8.98
C ASP A 28 1.18 -24.58 7.81
N SER A 29 0.05 -23.91 7.56
CA SER A 29 -0.22 -23.03 6.42
C SER A 29 0.63 -21.74 6.38
N ASP A 30 1.61 -21.62 7.28
CA ASP A 30 2.41 -20.42 7.49
C ASP A 30 3.43 -20.17 6.37
N HIS A 31 3.92 -21.22 5.70
CA HIS A 31 4.84 -21.09 4.56
C HIS A 31 4.13 -21.03 3.20
N ASN A 32 2.91 -20.48 3.17
CA ASN A 32 2.19 -20.28 1.91
C ASN A 32 2.92 -19.25 1.04
N PHE A 33 3.46 -19.70 -0.10
CA PHE A 33 4.02 -18.84 -1.15
C PHE A 33 3.06 -17.70 -1.53
N PHE A 34 1.75 -18.00 -1.57
CA PHE A 34 0.70 -17.01 -1.80
C PHE A 34 0.64 -15.91 -0.73
N ARG A 35 0.84 -16.25 0.54
CA ARG A 35 0.88 -15.28 1.64
C ARG A 35 2.10 -14.37 1.51
N GLN A 36 3.25 -14.92 1.15
CA GLN A 36 4.46 -14.13 0.91
C GLN A 36 4.30 -13.16 -0.26
N VAL A 37 3.65 -13.59 -1.35
CA VAL A 37 3.34 -12.71 -2.50
C VAL A 37 2.37 -11.60 -2.11
N LYS A 38 1.31 -11.93 -1.35
CA LYS A 38 0.35 -10.94 -0.85
C LYS A 38 1.04 -9.92 0.06
N LEU A 39 1.82 -10.38 1.04
CA LEU A 39 2.58 -9.50 1.95
C LEU A 39 3.55 -8.58 1.19
N LYS A 40 4.20 -9.07 0.14
CA LYS A 40 5.06 -8.23 -0.72
C LYS A 40 4.27 -7.17 -1.48
N LYS A 41 3.08 -7.49 -1.99
CA LYS A 41 2.18 -6.51 -2.62
C LYS A 41 1.73 -5.45 -1.61
N ASP A 42 1.26 -5.88 -0.45
CA ASP A 42 0.80 -4.99 0.61
C ASP A 42 1.93 -4.04 1.06
N LEU A 43 3.16 -4.56 1.21
CA LEU A 43 4.34 -3.75 1.49
C LEU A 43 4.65 -2.73 0.39
N MET A 44 4.55 -3.13 -0.88
CA MET A 44 4.79 -2.22 -2.01
C MET A 44 3.75 -1.10 -2.03
N GLU A 45 2.47 -1.41 -1.78
CA GLU A 45 1.39 -0.43 -1.72
C GLU A 45 1.56 0.54 -0.55
N MET A 46 1.88 0.02 0.64
CA MET A 46 2.19 0.83 1.83
C MET A 46 3.36 1.79 1.57
N ASN A 47 4.41 1.33 0.89
CA ASN A 47 5.56 2.17 0.55
C ASN A 47 5.20 3.26 -0.48
N LYS A 48 4.37 2.95 -1.48
CA LYS A 48 3.86 3.95 -2.44
C LYS A 48 3.02 5.03 -1.74
N LEU A 49 2.12 4.60 -0.84
CA LEU A 49 1.30 5.52 -0.05
C LEU A 49 2.19 6.42 0.82
N LYS A 50 3.20 5.84 1.49
CA LYS A 50 4.16 6.59 2.27
C LYS A 50 4.88 7.65 1.43
N GLU A 51 5.40 7.29 0.27
CA GLU A 51 6.10 8.24 -0.61
C GLU A 51 5.16 9.34 -1.10
N TYR A 52 3.92 8.98 -1.48
CA TYR A 52 2.90 9.94 -1.89
C TYR A 52 2.61 10.97 -0.78
N TYR A 53 2.33 10.51 0.44
CA TYR A 53 2.02 11.41 1.54
C TYR A 53 3.23 12.24 1.97
N GLN A 54 4.45 11.71 1.89
CA GLN A 54 5.65 12.50 2.15
C GLN A 54 5.78 13.68 1.18
N LYS A 55 5.56 13.46 -0.12
CA LYS A 55 5.55 14.53 -1.12
C LYS A 55 4.44 15.55 -0.87
N GLN A 56 3.24 15.08 -0.52
CA GLN A 56 2.13 15.98 -0.21
C GLN A 56 2.39 16.81 1.05
N ILE A 57 3.00 16.23 2.08
CA ILE A 57 3.39 16.97 3.30
C ILE A 57 4.41 18.06 2.96
N GLU A 58 5.40 17.77 2.12
CA GLU A 58 6.39 18.76 1.70
C GLU A 58 5.75 19.90 0.91
N ALA A 59 4.93 19.57 -0.09
CA ALA A 59 4.18 20.56 -0.87
C ALA A 59 3.27 21.43 0.02
N ASN A 60 2.53 20.82 0.93
CA ASN A 60 1.63 21.51 1.85
C ASN A 60 2.39 22.40 2.84
N LYS A 61 3.58 22.00 3.29
CA LYS A 61 4.42 22.86 4.13
C LYS A 61 4.85 24.12 3.38
N THR A 62 5.31 23.98 2.14
CA THR A 62 5.66 25.14 1.31
C THR A 62 4.43 26.01 1.03
N LEU A 63 3.28 25.40 0.76
CA LEU A 63 2.02 26.12 0.55
C LEU A 63 1.61 26.90 1.81
N ALA A 64 1.62 26.26 2.98
CA ALA A 64 1.29 26.88 4.26
C ALA A 64 2.21 28.07 4.55
N GLN A 65 3.52 27.92 4.36
CA GLN A 65 4.47 29.02 4.53
C GLN A 65 4.17 30.20 3.60
N ARG A 66 3.78 29.94 2.35
CA ARG A 66 3.39 31.02 1.42
C ARG A 66 2.09 31.69 1.82
N LEU A 67 1.11 30.93 2.30
CA LEU A 67 -0.16 31.48 2.79
C LEU A 67 0.04 32.35 4.04
N GLU A 68 0.99 32.02 4.91
CA GLU A 68 1.27 32.81 6.12
C GLU A 68 2.05 34.10 5.81
N ASN A 69 2.96 34.06 4.84
CA ASN A 69 3.95 35.14 4.64
C ASN A 69 3.70 36.00 3.40
N ASP A 70 2.82 35.60 2.47
CA ASP A 70 2.56 36.32 1.22
C ASP A 70 1.06 36.58 1.00
N ILE A 71 0.63 37.80 1.33
CA ILE A 71 -0.77 38.26 1.18
C ILE A 71 -1.22 38.23 -0.30
N SER A 72 -0.31 38.50 -1.24
CA SER A 72 -0.65 38.48 -2.67
C SER A 72 -0.91 37.06 -3.17
N PHE A 73 -0.13 36.11 -2.67
CA PHE A 73 -0.34 34.68 -2.93
C PHE A 73 -1.65 34.19 -2.30
N VAL A 74 -2.01 34.66 -1.10
CA VAL A 74 -3.30 34.31 -0.45
C VAL A 74 -4.49 34.77 -1.29
N GLU A 75 -4.51 36.03 -1.76
CA GLU A 75 -5.62 36.53 -2.60
C GLU A 75 -5.71 35.73 -3.90
N LYS A 76 -4.58 35.45 -4.55
CA LYS A 76 -4.53 34.63 -5.76
C LYS A 76 -5.08 33.22 -5.51
N TYR A 77 -4.63 32.55 -4.45
CA TYR A 77 -5.06 31.20 -4.09
C TYR A 77 -6.56 31.13 -3.76
N ALA A 78 -7.08 32.12 -3.03
CA ALA A 78 -8.51 32.22 -2.73
C ALA A 78 -9.37 32.41 -3.99
N ARG A 79 -8.87 33.16 -4.98
CA ARG A 79 -9.58 33.41 -6.25
C ARG A 79 -9.52 32.21 -7.19
N GLU A 80 -8.37 31.53 -7.29
CA GLU A 80 -8.18 30.42 -8.22
C GLU A 80 -8.79 29.10 -7.70
N GLU A 81 -8.49 28.73 -6.45
CA GLU A 81 -8.91 27.44 -5.89
C GLU A 81 -10.34 27.47 -5.33
N TYR A 82 -10.73 28.59 -4.71
CA TYR A 82 -12.02 28.71 -4.03
C TYR A 82 -12.99 29.66 -4.72
N GLN A 83 -12.60 30.27 -5.86
CA GLN A 83 -13.43 31.20 -6.63
C GLN A 83 -13.99 32.35 -5.77
N MET A 84 -13.24 32.76 -4.75
CA MET A 84 -13.66 33.84 -3.86
C MET A 84 -13.66 35.18 -4.61
N THR A 85 -14.66 36.01 -4.33
CA THR A 85 -14.84 37.35 -4.90
C THR A 85 -15.06 38.35 -3.78
N LYS A 86 -14.70 39.62 -4.02
CA LYS A 86 -15.00 40.70 -3.08
C LYS A 86 -16.49 41.06 -3.14
N PRO A 87 -17.09 41.56 -2.04
CA PRO A 87 -18.44 42.08 -2.08
C PRO A 87 -18.58 43.15 -3.17
N ASN A 88 -19.61 43.04 -4.00
CA ASN A 88 -19.88 43.90 -5.17
C ASN A 88 -18.86 43.80 -6.32
N GLU A 89 -18.04 42.75 -6.38
CA GLU A 89 -17.17 42.48 -7.53
C GLU A 89 -17.96 41.79 -8.65
N ILE A 90 -17.89 42.33 -9.87
CA ILE A 90 -18.52 41.74 -11.06
C ILE A 90 -17.45 40.98 -11.84
N VAL A 91 -17.58 39.65 -11.90
CA VAL A 91 -16.66 38.77 -12.64
C VAL A 91 -17.31 38.37 -13.96
N TYR A 92 -16.59 38.59 -15.07
CA TYR A 92 -17.01 38.18 -16.41
C TYR A 92 -16.22 36.95 -16.85
N VAL A 93 -16.92 35.88 -17.24
CA VAL A 93 -16.30 34.68 -17.84
C VAL A 93 -16.55 34.73 -19.35
N LEU A 94 -15.49 34.86 -20.13
CA LEU A 94 -15.55 34.82 -21.58
C LEU A 94 -15.27 33.39 -22.05
N VAL A 95 -16.30 32.72 -22.55
CA VAL A 95 -16.18 31.41 -23.19
C VAL A 95 -16.23 31.63 -24.71
N PRO A 96 -15.26 31.11 -25.49
CA PRO A 96 -15.27 31.20 -26.95
C PRO A 96 -16.39 30.37 -27.60
#